data_AF-A0A927BC56-F1
#
_entry.id   AF-A0A927BC56-F1
#
_cell.length_a   1.000
_cell.length_b   1.000
_cell.length_c   1.000
_cell.angle_alpha   90.00
_cell.angle_beta   90.00
_cell.angle_gamma   90.00
#
_symmetry.space_group_name_H-M   'P 1'
#
loop_
_entity.id
_entity.type
_entity.pdbx_description
1 polymer ?
#
loop_
_entity_poly.entity_id
_entity_poly.type
_entity_poly.pdbx_seq_one_letter_code
_entity_poly.pdbx_strand_id
1 'polypeptide(L)'
;MNYDLDFLPETLPGTSLQWPGATASQLDFMRAVYDAHVARSSARHAFVADVPAAELSVIEGSFLARTAAASACQSLLAAARLAISSQGLNVTLGLTSAYRSATRQLRIWQDNFPTYYQETRTRRRALASGEHSSEAAQLLAAYVGQRVGAPGFSNHNNGLAVDFGVQENGTRVVNRTQATYTARWRQTWTWGWLTTNAARFNFYQNPNIDEPWHWEYRPAATATEAASDEEAADVATELLSGRQVGRLALSNSVLHQLEALAQTGSIPLDHSSDTVVPSPTLLALLQALLRGTPPPAAGTRAPFGLMSLVRPRASYHTRGQAVDISRFAGHDIRMTNPARALQAVLAIIDLLPAGCYALGLPRPVRADADGARRDHARYGYLNLYQPGNPPTLRPEYENLPAANVFLPVNSQADIDVSPSHGNIARDLDFIVDATAQSLLRTAVANARQRGARIKYLFPDALDHLHIQVVAC
;
A
#
# COMPACT_ATOMS: atom_id res chain seq x y z
N MET A 1 -26.83 -5.27 37.53
CA MET A 1 -25.89 -4.13 37.41
C MET A 1 -25.84 -3.75 35.95
N ASN A 2 -26.57 -2.70 35.57
CA ASN A 2 -26.41 -2.07 34.27
C ASN A 2 -25.09 -1.32 34.32
N TYR A 3 -24.10 -1.75 33.54
CA TYR A 3 -22.92 -0.95 33.30
C TYR A 3 -23.35 0.17 32.35
N ASP A 4 -23.31 1.39 32.88
CA ASP A 4 -23.48 2.63 32.13
C ASP A 4 -22.39 2.66 31.04
N LEU A 5 -22.79 2.49 29.78
CA LEU A 5 -21.88 2.43 28.62
C LEU A 5 -21.41 3.83 28.16
N ASP A 6 -21.82 4.88 28.86
CA ASP A 6 -21.73 6.26 28.36
C ASP A 6 -20.45 7.03 28.72
N PHE A 7 -19.46 6.42 29.39
CA PHE A 7 -18.14 7.03 29.58
C PHE A 7 -17.03 5.98 29.57
N LEU A 8 -16.59 5.55 28.38
CA LEU A 8 -15.27 4.96 28.27
C LEU A 8 -14.24 6.07 28.57
N PRO A 9 -13.33 5.88 29.54
CA PRO A 9 -12.38 6.92 29.90
C PRO A 9 -11.49 7.25 28.69
N GLU A 10 -11.26 8.54 28.45
CA GLU A 10 -10.42 9.01 27.34
C GLU A 10 -8.99 8.45 27.40
N THR A 11 -8.52 8.07 28.61
CA THR A 11 -7.21 7.43 28.86
C THR A 11 -7.24 6.57 30.15
N LEU A 12 -6.24 5.70 30.34
CA LEU A 12 -6.00 5.06 31.65
C LEU A 12 -5.40 6.07 32.63
N PRO A 13 -5.98 6.30 33.82
CA PRO A 13 -5.53 7.35 34.72
C PRO A 13 -4.22 6.99 35.43
N GLY A 14 -3.28 7.95 35.49
CA GLY A 14 -2.00 7.80 36.20
C GLY A 14 -2.14 7.58 37.70
N THR A 15 -3.29 7.93 38.30
CA THR A 15 -3.59 7.69 39.73
C THR A 15 -3.53 6.22 40.13
N SER A 16 -3.72 5.31 39.17
CA SER A 16 -3.60 3.86 39.36
C SER A 16 -2.16 3.34 39.47
N LEU A 17 -1.16 4.16 39.12
CA LEU A 17 0.24 3.78 39.16
C LEU A 17 0.74 3.57 40.59
N GLN A 18 1.55 2.54 40.75
CA GLN A 18 2.19 2.13 42.01
C GLN A 18 3.69 1.93 41.80
N TRP A 19 4.48 2.34 42.80
CA TRP A 19 5.92 2.09 42.82
C TRP A 19 6.34 1.68 44.24
N PRO A 20 6.36 0.36 44.53
CA PRO A 20 6.75 -0.14 45.84
C PRO A 20 8.14 0.35 46.25
N GLY A 21 8.25 0.90 47.46
CA GLY A 21 9.50 1.44 48.01
C GLY A 21 9.89 2.85 47.54
N ALA A 22 9.10 3.48 46.66
CA ALA A 22 9.31 4.87 46.28
C ALA A 22 8.80 5.84 47.37
N THR A 23 9.45 7.00 47.46
CA THR A 23 8.92 8.12 48.25
C THR A 23 7.68 8.71 47.57
N ALA A 24 6.87 9.48 48.31
CA ALA A 24 5.71 10.19 47.74
C ALA A 24 6.11 11.06 46.53
N SER A 25 7.21 11.83 46.66
CA SER A 25 7.72 12.66 45.56
C SER A 25 8.13 11.85 44.32
N GLN A 26 8.69 10.64 44.50
CA GLN A 26 9.02 9.76 43.37
C GLN A 26 7.78 9.20 42.69
N LEU A 27 6.75 8.83 43.45
CA LEU A 27 5.48 8.37 42.90
C LEU A 27 4.75 9.50 42.17
N ASP A 28 4.71 10.70 42.73
CA ASP A 28 4.12 11.87 42.06
C ASP A 28 4.89 12.21 40.78
N PHE A 29 6.22 12.11 40.81
CA PHE A 29 7.03 12.29 39.61
C PHE A 29 6.76 11.23 38.55
N MET A 30 6.58 9.96 38.93
CA MET A 30 6.20 8.89 38.01
C MET A 30 4.87 9.17 37.32
N ARG A 31 3.88 9.65 38.07
CA ARG A 31 2.57 10.04 37.53
C ARG A 31 2.70 11.21 36.56
N ALA A 32 3.46 12.25 36.91
CA ALA A 32 3.72 13.38 36.03
C ALA A 32 4.42 12.96 34.71
N VAL A 33 5.34 11.99 34.76
CA VAL A 33 5.98 11.44 33.56
C VAL A 33 4.99 10.65 32.71
N TYR A 34 4.13 9.85 33.34
CA TYR A 34 3.08 9.11 32.66
C TYR A 34 2.12 10.05 31.93
N ASP A 35 1.61 11.08 32.62
CA ASP A 35 0.68 12.06 32.05
C ASP A 35 1.33 12.82 30.88
N ALA A 36 2.60 13.23 31.03
CA ALA A 36 3.36 13.83 29.94
C ALA A 36 3.52 12.89 28.72
N HIS A 37 3.72 11.59 28.96
CA HIS A 37 3.85 10.60 27.89
C HIS A 37 2.51 10.33 27.17
N VAL A 38 1.42 10.24 27.93
CA VAL A 38 0.05 10.13 27.41
C VAL A 38 -0.30 11.35 26.57
N ALA A 39 -0.08 12.57 27.08
CA ALA A 39 -0.38 13.80 26.34
C ALA A 39 0.35 13.89 24.99
N ARG A 40 1.61 13.44 24.92
CA ARG A 40 2.38 13.38 23.67
C ARG A 40 1.88 12.33 22.68
N SER A 41 1.25 11.28 23.20
CA SER A 41 0.73 10.18 22.38
C SER A 41 -0.67 10.49 21.87
N SER A 42 -1.53 11.07 22.71
CA SER A 42 -2.89 11.49 22.35
C SER A 42 -2.92 12.60 21.30
N ALA A 43 -1.88 13.44 21.23
CA ALA A 43 -1.71 14.42 20.16
C ALA A 43 -1.55 13.80 18.75
N ARG A 44 -1.26 12.49 18.66
CA ARG A 44 -0.97 11.80 17.39
C ARG A 44 -1.84 10.57 17.14
N HIS A 45 -2.40 9.99 18.19
CA HIS A 45 -3.11 8.73 18.12
C HIS A 45 -4.36 8.77 19.01
N ALA A 46 -5.43 8.13 18.55
CA ALA A 46 -6.59 7.89 19.39
C ALA A 46 -6.28 6.84 20.46
N PHE A 47 -6.88 6.99 21.64
CA PHE A 47 -6.80 5.98 22.69
C PHE A 47 -7.57 4.72 22.27
N VAL A 48 -6.95 3.56 22.50
CA VAL A 48 -7.54 2.25 22.29
C VAL A 48 -7.57 1.52 23.62
N ALA A 49 -8.78 1.30 24.13
CA ALA A 49 -9.03 0.48 25.31
C ALA A 49 -8.67 -0.99 25.06
N ASP A 50 -8.85 -1.84 26.08
CA ASP A 50 -8.67 -3.28 25.94
C ASP A 50 -9.62 -3.84 24.87
N VAL A 51 -9.07 -4.29 23.73
CA VAL A 51 -9.86 -4.88 22.64
C VAL A 51 -10.66 -6.10 23.14
N PRO A 52 -11.98 -6.15 22.90
CA PRO A 52 -12.81 -7.29 23.31
C PRO A 52 -12.30 -8.62 22.77
N ALA A 53 -12.40 -9.68 23.58
CA ALA A 53 -11.93 -11.02 23.19
C ALA A 53 -12.59 -11.54 21.90
N ALA A 54 -13.84 -11.16 21.63
CA ALA A 54 -14.58 -11.52 20.41
C ALA A 54 -14.00 -10.90 19.12
N GLU A 55 -13.22 -9.81 19.24
CA GLU A 55 -12.56 -9.14 18.12
C GLU A 55 -11.11 -9.62 17.92
N LEU A 56 -10.64 -10.52 18.77
CA LEU A 56 -9.30 -11.08 18.73
C LEU A 56 -9.34 -12.51 18.19
N SER A 57 -8.28 -12.89 17.48
CA SER A 57 -8.05 -14.26 17.03
C SER A 57 -6.60 -14.64 17.25
N VAL A 58 -6.36 -15.94 17.43
CA VAL A 58 -5.01 -16.51 17.57
C VAL A 58 -4.28 -16.40 16.24
N ILE A 59 -3.05 -15.89 16.27
CA ILE A 59 -2.11 -16.02 15.15
C ILE A 59 -1.46 -17.40 15.23
N GLU A 60 -0.66 -17.61 16.28
CA GLU A 60 -0.03 -18.88 16.63
C GLU A 60 0.30 -18.92 18.13
N GLY A 61 0.27 -20.11 18.74
CA GLY A 61 0.50 -20.27 20.18
C GLY A 61 -0.47 -19.41 21.01
N SER A 62 0.07 -18.56 21.88
CA SER A 62 -0.69 -17.61 22.70
C SER A 62 -0.76 -16.19 22.12
N PHE A 63 -0.25 -15.97 20.91
CA PHE A 63 -0.25 -14.64 20.29
C PHE A 63 -1.60 -14.35 19.65
N LEU A 64 -2.23 -13.26 20.09
CA LEU A 64 -3.51 -12.76 19.58
C LEU A 64 -3.28 -11.52 18.71
N ALA A 65 -4.20 -11.25 17.80
CA ALA A 65 -4.35 -9.97 17.10
C ALA A 65 -5.82 -9.76 16.73
N ARG A 66 -6.19 -8.58 16.24
CA ARG A 66 -7.53 -8.40 15.65
C ARG A 66 -7.75 -9.42 14.55
N THR A 67 -8.98 -9.94 14.40
CA THR A 67 -9.28 -11.08 13.52
C THR A 67 -8.68 -10.97 12.11
N ALA A 68 -8.80 -9.81 11.45
CA ALA A 68 -8.24 -9.57 10.12
C ALA A 68 -6.69 -9.58 10.12
N ALA A 69 -6.07 -8.90 11.09
CA ALA A 69 -4.62 -8.88 11.27
C ALA A 69 -4.08 -10.28 11.61
N ALA A 70 -4.81 -11.07 12.40
CA ALA A 70 -4.43 -12.42 12.76
C ALA A 70 -4.38 -13.34 11.55
N SER A 71 -5.45 -13.35 10.74
CA SER A 71 -5.52 -14.15 9.50
C SER A 71 -4.46 -13.75 8.48
N ALA A 72 -4.21 -12.45 8.32
CA ALA A 72 -3.14 -11.95 7.46
C ALA A 72 -1.75 -12.37 7.97
N CYS A 73 -1.51 -12.30 9.28
CA CYS A 73 -0.23 -12.69 9.88
C CYS A 73 0.01 -14.21 9.75
N GLN A 74 -1.02 -15.03 9.91
CA GLN A 74 -0.96 -16.47 9.65
C GLN A 74 -0.52 -16.76 8.21
N SER A 75 -1.11 -16.06 7.24
CA SER A 75 -0.78 -16.20 5.83
C SER A 75 0.67 -15.76 5.53
N LEU A 76 1.10 -14.64 6.12
CA LEU A 76 2.47 -14.14 6.04
C LEU A 76 3.47 -15.16 6.60
N LEU A 77 3.23 -15.67 7.81
CA LEU A 77 4.10 -16.65 8.47
C LEU A 77 4.18 -17.95 7.66
N ALA A 78 3.05 -18.44 7.13
CA ALA A 78 3.01 -19.62 6.27
C ALA A 78 3.86 -19.41 5.00
N ALA A 79 3.71 -18.27 4.32
CA ALA A 79 4.47 -17.96 3.12
C ALA A 79 5.98 -17.80 3.40
N ALA A 80 6.34 -17.14 4.50
CA ALA A 80 7.73 -16.99 4.91
C ALA A 80 8.38 -18.35 5.22
N ARG A 81 7.69 -19.21 6.00
CA ARG A 81 8.17 -20.56 6.35
C ARG A 81 8.28 -21.47 5.13
N LEU A 82 7.34 -21.37 4.19
CA LEU A 82 7.44 -22.07 2.91
C LEU A 82 8.71 -21.64 2.16
N ALA A 83 8.98 -20.33 2.07
CA ALA A 83 10.18 -19.81 1.42
C ALA A 83 11.49 -20.23 2.11
N ILE A 84 11.51 -20.28 3.45
CA ILE A 84 12.65 -20.83 4.22
C ILE A 84 12.90 -22.28 3.82
N SER A 85 11.84 -23.11 3.83
CA SER A 85 11.93 -24.54 3.54
C SER A 85 12.36 -24.83 2.10
N SER A 86 11.83 -24.09 1.12
CA SER A 86 12.12 -24.31 -0.30
C SER A 86 13.54 -23.92 -0.69
N GLN A 87 14.13 -22.97 0.06
CA GLN A 87 15.51 -22.53 -0.12
C GLN A 87 16.51 -23.33 0.74
N GLY A 88 16.04 -24.29 1.56
CA GLY A 88 16.91 -25.08 2.43
C GLY A 88 17.63 -24.26 3.51
N LEU A 89 17.02 -23.15 3.95
CA LEU A 89 17.66 -22.22 4.88
C LEU A 89 17.53 -22.69 6.34
N ASN A 90 18.59 -22.53 7.12
CA ASN A 90 18.57 -22.76 8.56
C ASN A 90 18.06 -21.51 9.31
N VAL A 91 16.78 -21.20 9.11
CA VAL A 91 16.10 -20.05 9.73
C VAL A 91 14.84 -20.54 10.45
N THR A 92 14.67 -20.13 11.70
CA THR A 92 13.41 -20.29 12.45
C THR A 92 12.77 -18.92 12.65
N LEU A 93 11.53 -18.78 12.19
CA LEU A 93 10.72 -17.57 12.30
C LEU A 93 9.49 -17.83 13.17
N GLY A 94 9.24 -16.93 14.12
CA GLY A 94 8.01 -16.91 14.92
C GLY A 94 7.73 -15.53 15.50
N LEU A 95 6.75 -15.46 16.40
CA LEU A 95 6.38 -14.23 17.09
C LEU A 95 7.05 -14.09 18.47
N THR A 96 7.33 -12.85 18.85
CA THR A 96 7.81 -12.46 20.19
C THR A 96 6.82 -11.56 20.91
N SER A 97 6.02 -10.80 20.17
CA SER A 97 4.93 -9.96 20.68
C SER A 97 3.85 -9.80 19.60
N ALA A 98 2.62 -9.55 20.03
CA ALA A 98 1.47 -9.27 19.16
C ALA A 98 0.48 -8.37 19.95
N TYR A 99 -0.81 -8.70 20.01
CA TYR A 99 -1.76 -7.97 20.85
C TYR A 99 -1.33 -7.97 22.32
N ARG A 100 -1.45 -6.78 22.93
CA ARG A 100 -1.22 -6.53 24.34
C ARG A 100 -2.22 -5.48 24.78
N SER A 101 -3.14 -5.85 25.66
CA SER A 101 -4.17 -4.91 26.16
C SER A 101 -3.55 -3.63 26.74
N ALA A 102 -4.28 -2.52 26.71
CA ALA A 102 -3.84 -1.25 27.29
C ALA A 102 -3.53 -1.42 28.79
N THR A 103 -4.34 -2.20 29.51
CA THR A 103 -4.09 -2.56 30.91
C THR A 103 -2.77 -3.30 31.11
N ARG A 104 -2.46 -4.27 30.23
CA ARG A 104 -1.17 -4.99 30.28
C ARG A 104 0.00 -4.07 29.94
N GLN A 105 -0.20 -3.15 28.99
CA GLN A 105 0.80 -2.16 28.61
C GLN A 105 1.09 -1.17 29.75
N LEU A 106 0.08 -0.79 30.54
CA LEU A 106 0.24 0.02 31.75
C LEU A 106 1.14 -0.67 32.78
N ARG A 107 0.92 -1.96 33.03
CA ARG A 107 1.79 -2.74 33.93
C ARG A 107 3.22 -2.79 33.43
N ILE A 108 3.44 -3.08 32.15
CA ILE A 108 4.79 -3.06 31.55
C ILE A 108 5.45 -1.69 31.68
N TRP A 109 4.69 -0.61 31.44
CA TRP A 109 5.20 0.76 31.61
C TRP A 109 5.62 1.01 33.07
N GLN A 110 4.76 0.66 34.02
CA GLN A 110 5.01 0.79 35.46
C GLN A 110 6.22 -0.01 35.93
N ASP A 111 6.31 -1.28 35.53
CA ASP A 111 7.36 -2.21 35.98
C ASP A 111 8.74 -1.80 35.46
N ASN A 112 8.82 -1.17 34.28
CA ASN A 112 10.07 -0.68 33.72
C ASN A 112 10.45 0.73 34.19
N PHE A 113 9.51 1.51 34.71
CA PHE A 113 9.74 2.90 35.14
C PHE A 113 10.93 3.05 36.10
N PRO A 114 11.12 2.21 37.13
CA PRO A 114 12.25 2.35 38.06
C PRO A 114 13.61 2.28 37.35
N THR A 115 13.74 1.43 36.34
CA THR A 115 14.96 1.32 35.52
C THR A 115 15.20 2.61 34.74
N TYR A 116 14.19 3.12 34.02
CA TYR A 116 14.30 4.36 33.24
C TYR A 116 14.57 5.58 34.13
N TYR A 117 13.97 5.60 35.32
CA TYR A 117 14.22 6.62 36.33
C TYR A 117 15.72 6.64 36.72
N GLN A 118 16.35 5.49 36.93
CA GLN A 118 17.78 5.40 37.25
C GLN A 118 18.67 5.75 36.05
N GLU A 119 18.35 5.24 34.86
CA GLU A 119 19.13 5.48 33.63
C GLU A 119 19.18 6.97 33.25
N THR A 120 18.15 7.74 33.59
CA THR A 120 18.06 9.18 33.31
C THR A 120 18.53 10.08 34.45
N ARG A 121 18.96 9.51 35.59
CA ARG A 121 19.25 10.25 36.83
C ARG A 121 20.22 11.41 36.64
N THR A 122 21.37 11.17 35.99
CA THR A 122 22.39 12.21 35.75
C THR A 122 21.83 13.36 34.91
N ARG A 123 21.05 13.05 33.87
CA ARG A 123 20.43 14.06 33.00
C ARG A 123 19.40 14.89 33.74
N ARG A 124 18.54 14.26 34.55
CA ARG A 124 17.52 14.96 35.35
C ARG A 124 18.14 15.83 36.44
N ARG A 125 19.21 15.39 37.10
CA ARG A 125 19.95 16.18 38.11
C ARG A 125 20.67 17.39 37.56
N ALA A 126 21.03 17.36 36.27
CA ALA A 126 21.68 18.49 35.60
C ALA A 126 20.70 19.61 35.22
N LEU A 127 19.37 19.38 35.34
CA LEU A 127 18.36 20.40 35.06
C LEU A 127 18.31 21.42 36.20
N ALA A 128 18.35 22.71 35.87
CA ALA A 128 18.26 23.80 36.85
C ALA A 128 16.93 23.78 37.63
N SER A 129 15.88 23.25 37.02
CA SER A 129 14.55 23.11 37.61
C SER A 129 14.43 21.96 38.63
N GLY A 130 15.43 21.07 38.71
CA GLY A 130 15.50 19.96 39.68
C GLY A 130 15.13 18.58 39.12
N GLU A 131 15.53 17.51 39.83
CA GLU A 131 15.41 16.10 39.37
C GLU A 131 13.96 15.60 39.16
N HIS A 132 12.97 16.25 39.82
CA HIS A 132 11.54 15.94 39.75
C HIS A 132 10.66 17.08 39.22
N SER A 133 11.24 18.03 38.48
CA SER A 133 10.48 19.12 37.87
C SER A 133 9.59 18.64 36.71
N SER A 134 8.69 19.51 36.24
CA SER A 134 7.92 19.27 35.02
C SER A 134 8.82 19.07 33.79
N GLU A 135 9.93 19.80 33.70
CA GLU A 135 10.94 19.64 32.66
C GLU A 135 11.62 18.25 32.73
N ALA A 136 11.96 17.79 33.94
CA ALA A 136 12.48 16.45 34.15
C ALA A 136 11.47 15.36 33.76
N ALA A 137 10.17 15.61 33.99
CA ALA A 137 9.11 14.70 33.61
C ALA A 137 8.98 14.59 32.08
N GLN A 138 9.04 15.72 31.36
CA GLN A 138 9.06 15.75 29.90
C GLN A 138 10.29 15.04 29.31
N LEU A 139 11.47 15.23 29.92
CA LEU A 139 12.70 14.55 29.53
C LEU A 139 12.56 13.04 29.67
N LEU A 140 12.08 12.57 30.82
CA LEU A 140 11.92 11.13 31.04
C LEU A 140 10.79 10.56 30.17
N ALA A 141 9.68 11.27 29.97
CA ALA A 141 8.62 10.87 29.05
C ALA A 141 9.16 10.67 27.62
N ALA A 142 10.03 11.57 27.15
CA ALA A 142 10.71 11.42 25.85
C ALA A 142 11.57 10.14 25.80
N TYR A 143 12.32 9.88 26.87
CA TYR A 143 13.21 8.72 26.98
C TYR A 143 12.43 7.40 26.98
N VAL A 144 11.30 7.37 27.70
CA VAL A 144 10.41 6.22 27.81
C VAL A 144 9.70 5.94 26.48
N GLY A 145 9.20 6.99 25.80
CA GLY A 145 8.50 6.85 24.52
C GLY A 145 9.34 6.29 23.36
N GLN A 146 10.67 6.27 23.50
CA GLN A 146 11.58 5.60 22.55
C GLN A 146 11.73 4.09 22.81
N ARG A 147 11.16 3.56 23.91
CA ARG A 147 11.35 2.18 24.38
C ARG A 147 10.04 1.43 24.56
N VAL A 148 8.99 2.15 24.92
CA VAL A 148 7.67 1.57 25.16
C VAL A 148 6.60 2.61 24.84
N GLY A 149 5.59 2.21 24.06
CA GLY A 149 4.46 3.09 23.74
C GLY A 149 3.61 3.42 24.98
N ALA A 150 2.99 4.59 25.00
CA ALA A 150 2.05 4.94 26.06
C ALA A 150 0.87 3.94 26.09
N PRO A 151 0.44 3.49 27.28
CA PRO A 151 -0.69 2.56 27.41
C PRO A 151 -1.96 3.07 26.72
N GLY A 152 -2.48 2.27 25.79
CA GLY A 152 -3.64 2.59 24.95
C GLY A 152 -3.31 3.34 23.65
N PHE A 153 -2.05 3.70 23.41
CA PHE A 153 -1.63 4.42 22.20
C PHE A 153 -0.61 3.64 21.35
N SER A 154 -0.33 2.37 21.69
CA SER A 154 0.49 1.48 20.87
C SER A 154 -0.37 0.68 19.90
N ASN A 155 0.13 0.42 18.69
CA ASN A 155 -0.51 -0.51 17.75
C ASN A 155 -0.57 -1.96 18.28
N HIS A 156 0.25 -2.33 19.27
CA HIS A 156 0.06 -3.59 20.02
C HIS A 156 -1.21 -3.56 20.87
N ASN A 157 -1.63 -2.39 21.39
CA ASN A 157 -2.91 -2.25 22.12
C ASN A 157 -4.11 -2.44 21.20
N ASN A 158 -4.00 -2.00 19.95
CA ASN A 158 -5.06 -2.17 18.97
C ASN A 158 -5.05 -3.56 18.30
N GLY A 159 -4.08 -4.42 18.62
CA GLY A 159 -3.96 -5.75 17.98
C GLY A 159 -3.65 -5.67 16.50
N LEU A 160 -2.97 -4.61 16.07
CA LEU A 160 -2.55 -4.37 14.68
C LEU A 160 -1.03 -4.49 14.48
N ALA A 161 -0.23 -4.54 15.55
CA ALA A 161 1.22 -4.75 15.44
C ALA A 161 1.66 -6.15 15.89
N VAL A 162 2.73 -6.63 15.27
CA VAL A 162 3.43 -7.87 15.62
C VAL A 162 4.94 -7.65 15.65
N ASP A 163 5.61 -8.32 16.58
CA ASP A 163 7.08 -8.37 16.66
C ASP A 163 7.57 -9.76 16.29
N PHE A 164 8.37 -9.87 15.24
CA PHE A 164 8.96 -11.14 14.82
C PHE A 164 10.23 -11.47 15.63
N GLY A 165 10.38 -12.75 15.96
CA GLY A 165 11.62 -13.34 16.47
C GLY A 165 12.24 -14.24 15.43
N VAL A 166 13.58 -14.17 15.33
CA VAL A 166 14.33 -14.97 14.37
C VAL A 166 15.52 -15.67 15.04
N GLN A 167 15.73 -16.91 14.64
CA GLN A 167 16.95 -17.66 14.88
C GLN A 167 17.52 -18.07 13.52
N GLU A 168 18.78 -17.75 13.26
CA GLU A 168 19.44 -18.00 11.98
C GLU A 168 20.76 -18.71 12.23
N ASN A 169 21.00 -19.82 11.53
CA ASN A 169 22.16 -20.69 11.72
C ASN A 169 22.36 -21.09 13.19
N GLY A 170 21.28 -21.48 13.86
CA GLY A 170 21.28 -21.85 15.28
C GLY A 170 21.42 -20.68 16.25
N THR A 171 21.61 -19.44 15.79
CA THR A 171 21.82 -18.27 16.67
C THR A 171 20.59 -17.38 16.73
N ARG A 172 20.09 -17.11 17.94
CA ARG A 172 18.98 -16.18 18.15
C ARG A 172 19.43 -14.74 17.88
N VAL A 173 18.67 -14.00 17.09
CA VAL A 173 18.82 -12.55 16.93
C VAL A 173 17.90 -11.86 17.92
N VAL A 174 18.46 -10.98 18.75
CA VAL A 174 17.75 -10.39 19.89
C VAL A 174 17.09 -9.08 19.47
N ASN A 175 15.80 -8.91 19.79
CA ASN A 175 15.05 -7.67 19.57
C ASN A 175 15.44 -6.63 20.64
N ARG A 176 16.39 -5.74 20.30
CA ARG A 176 16.88 -4.65 21.15
C ARG A 176 17.15 -3.42 20.31
N THR A 177 16.77 -2.25 20.82
CA THR A 177 16.89 -0.95 20.14
C THR A 177 18.31 -0.39 20.08
N GLN A 178 19.30 -1.11 20.61
CA GLN A 178 20.71 -0.74 20.47
C GLN A 178 21.17 -0.97 19.02
N ALA A 179 21.90 0.00 18.46
CA ALA A 179 22.28 0.01 17.04
C ALA A 179 22.95 -1.28 16.53
N THR A 180 23.77 -1.95 17.35
CA THR A 180 24.41 -3.22 16.99
C THR A 180 23.40 -4.35 16.80
N TYR A 181 22.31 -4.38 17.57
CA TYR A 181 21.26 -5.38 17.46
C TYR A 181 20.29 -5.06 16.32
N THR A 182 19.93 -3.80 16.13
CA THR A 182 19.07 -3.39 15.00
C THR A 182 19.79 -3.60 13.66
N ALA A 183 21.09 -3.30 13.58
CA ALA A 183 21.92 -3.60 12.41
C ALA A 183 21.99 -5.11 12.14
N ARG A 184 22.21 -5.93 13.17
CA ARG A 184 22.23 -7.40 13.03
C ARG A 184 20.88 -7.95 12.55
N TRP A 185 19.77 -7.43 13.05
CA TRP A 185 18.43 -7.86 12.61
C TRP A 185 18.20 -7.56 11.12
N ARG A 186 18.63 -6.39 10.65
CA ARG A 186 18.54 -5.99 9.23
C ARG A 186 19.43 -6.82 8.30
N GLN A 187 20.40 -7.55 8.82
CA GLN A 187 21.24 -8.46 8.05
C GLN A 187 20.63 -9.86 7.91
N THR A 188 19.51 -10.14 8.59
CA THR A 188 18.88 -11.46 8.53
C THR A 188 18.18 -11.69 7.20
N TRP A 189 18.10 -12.96 6.78
CA TRP A 189 17.26 -13.34 5.63
C TRP A 189 15.80 -12.90 5.83
N THR A 190 15.26 -13.04 7.05
CA THR A 190 13.88 -12.67 7.40
C THR A 190 13.60 -11.21 7.10
N TRP A 191 14.52 -10.30 7.42
CA TRP A 191 14.37 -8.88 7.10
C TRP A 191 14.24 -8.63 5.60
N GLY A 192 15.13 -9.21 4.79
CA GLY A 192 15.08 -9.08 3.33
C GLY A 192 13.78 -9.66 2.75
N TRP A 193 13.30 -10.77 3.31
CA TRP A 193 12.03 -11.36 2.89
C TRP A 193 10.84 -10.48 3.24
N LEU A 194 10.75 -9.97 4.47
CA LEU A 194 9.63 -9.14 4.93
C LEU A 194 9.56 -7.82 4.14
N THR A 195 10.68 -7.13 3.94
CA THR A 195 10.71 -5.88 3.16
C THR A 195 10.22 -6.06 1.72
N THR A 196 10.41 -7.25 1.16
CA THR A 196 9.96 -7.59 -0.20
C THR A 196 8.51 -8.09 -0.27
N ASN A 197 8.03 -8.79 0.77
CA ASN A 197 6.80 -9.60 0.69
C ASN A 197 5.71 -9.22 1.68
N ALA A 198 6.03 -8.61 2.82
CA ALA A 198 5.06 -8.38 3.91
C ALA A 198 3.87 -7.51 3.47
N ALA A 199 4.12 -6.54 2.58
CA ALA A 199 3.07 -5.67 2.03
C ALA A 199 1.96 -6.45 1.29
N ARG A 200 2.27 -7.63 0.73
CA ARG A 200 1.26 -8.51 0.08
C ARG A 200 0.25 -9.08 1.08
N PHE A 201 0.62 -9.07 2.35
CA PHE A 201 -0.20 -9.49 3.48
C PHE A 201 -0.65 -8.28 4.31
N ASN A 202 -0.55 -7.07 3.77
CA ASN A 202 -0.92 -5.83 4.43
C ASN A 202 -0.09 -5.51 5.69
N PHE A 203 1.13 -6.03 5.80
CA PHE A 203 2.07 -5.68 6.86
C PHE A 203 3.15 -4.73 6.36
N TYR A 204 3.39 -3.68 7.13
CA TYR A 204 4.34 -2.61 6.79
C TYR A 204 5.27 -2.33 7.96
N GLN A 205 6.54 -2.11 7.65
CA GLN A 205 7.49 -1.63 8.65
C GLN A 205 7.15 -0.17 8.99
N ASN A 206 7.18 0.17 10.28
CA ASN A 206 7.06 1.56 10.71
C ASN A 206 8.47 2.22 10.71
N PRO A 207 8.77 3.15 9.79
CA PRO A 207 10.10 3.75 9.70
C PRO A 207 10.37 4.78 10.81
N ASN A 208 9.34 5.20 11.55
CA ASN A 208 9.47 6.19 12.62
C ASN A 208 10.02 5.59 13.92
N ILE A 209 10.19 4.27 13.98
CA ILE A 209 10.82 3.56 15.10
C ILE A 209 11.98 2.69 14.58
N ASP A 210 13.11 2.68 15.27
CA ASP A 210 14.27 1.85 14.91
C ASP A 210 14.10 0.40 15.43
N GLU A 211 13.03 -0.25 14.99
CA GLU A 211 12.63 -1.59 15.44
C GLU A 211 12.37 -2.48 14.22
N PRO A 212 13.40 -3.10 13.62
CA PRO A 212 13.25 -3.89 12.39
C PRO A 212 12.37 -5.15 12.54
N TRP A 213 12.13 -5.59 13.77
CA TRP A 213 11.19 -6.69 14.09
C TRP A 213 9.72 -6.26 14.15
N HIS A 214 9.42 -4.97 14.26
CA HIS A 214 8.05 -4.44 14.44
C HIS A 214 7.37 -4.18 13.11
N TRP A 215 6.22 -4.82 12.90
CA TRP A 215 5.44 -4.70 11.67
C TRP A 215 3.97 -4.44 11.98
N GLU A 216 3.36 -3.54 11.21
CA GLU A 216 2.00 -3.06 11.42
C GLU A 216 1.09 -3.54 10.30
N TYR A 217 -0.01 -4.19 10.68
CA TYR A 217 -1.10 -4.51 9.80
C TYR A 217 -1.89 -3.24 9.48
N ARG A 218 -1.99 -2.92 8.19
CA ARG A 218 -2.82 -1.83 7.68
C ARG A 218 -3.87 -2.47 6.77
N PRO A 219 -5.13 -2.62 7.20
CA PRO A 219 -6.13 -3.29 6.38
C PRO A 219 -6.12 -2.67 4.99
N ALA A 220 -6.17 -3.53 3.96
CA ALA A 220 -6.37 -3.05 2.60
C ALA A 220 -7.63 -2.17 2.64
N ALA A 221 -7.47 -0.89 2.34
CA ALA A 221 -8.60 0.02 2.32
C ALA A 221 -9.68 -0.61 1.45
N THR A 222 -10.91 -0.66 1.97
CA THR A 222 -12.06 -1.00 1.14
C THR A 222 -12.03 -0.02 -0.03
N ALA A 223 -12.19 -0.52 -1.27
CA ALA A 223 -12.09 0.30 -2.49
C ALA A 223 -13.09 1.48 -2.56
N THR A 224 -13.95 1.61 -1.54
CA THR A 224 -14.98 2.63 -1.35
C THR A 224 -14.61 3.71 -0.33
N GLU A 225 -13.60 3.52 0.51
CA GLU A 225 -13.12 4.62 1.37
C GLU A 225 -12.16 5.50 0.57
N ALA A 226 -12.35 6.81 0.63
CA ALA A 226 -11.38 7.76 0.07
C ALA A 226 -10.05 7.63 0.83
N ALA A 227 -8.93 7.80 0.13
CA ALA A 227 -7.65 7.94 0.80
C ALA A 227 -7.67 9.18 1.69
N SER A 228 -6.88 9.16 2.76
CA SER A 228 -6.65 10.42 3.49
C SER A 228 -5.93 11.39 2.57
N ASP A 229 -6.17 12.68 2.76
CA ASP A 229 -5.49 13.76 2.02
C ASP A 229 -3.96 13.63 2.15
N GLU A 230 -3.47 13.20 3.32
CA GLU A 230 -2.06 12.95 3.59
C GLU A 230 -1.49 11.77 2.77
N GLU A 231 -2.19 10.63 2.74
CA GLU A 231 -1.76 9.48 1.93
C GLU A 231 -1.72 9.82 0.44
N ALA A 232 -2.73 10.56 -0.04
CA ALA A 232 -2.80 10.98 -1.43
C ALA A 232 -1.68 11.96 -1.79
N ALA A 233 -1.36 12.90 -0.89
CA ALA A 233 -0.27 13.85 -1.07
C ALA A 233 1.11 13.17 -1.10
N ASP A 234 1.33 12.17 -0.23
CA ASP A 234 2.56 11.39 -0.19
C ASP A 234 2.78 10.61 -1.49
N VAL A 235 1.74 9.93 -1.98
CA VAL A 235 1.78 9.20 -3.25
C VAL A 235 2.07 10.14 -4.42
N ALA A 236 1.41 11.30 -4.46
CA ALA A 236 1.63 12.31 -5.48
C ALA A 236 3.08 12.81 -5.48
N THR A 237 3.62 13.08 -4.30
CA THR A 237 5.02 13.49 -4.12
C THR A 237 5.97 12.41 -4.64
N GLU A 238 5.73 11.14 -4.33
CA GLU A 238 6.54 10.02 -4.83
C GLU A 238 6.52 9.95 -6.37
N LEU A 239 5.34 10.11 -6.99
CA LEU A 239 5.20 10.14 -8.45
C LEU A 239 5.94 11.33 -9.09
N LEU A 240 5.83 12.52 -8.51
CA LEU A 240 6.54 13.72 -8.97
C LEU A 240 8.06 13.55 -8.87
N SER A 241 8.57 12.97 -7.78
CA SER A 241 9.98 12.60 -7.67
C SER A 241 10.38 11.56 -8.72
N GLY A 242 9.53 10.56 -8.96
CA GLY A 242 9.69 9.58 -10.03
C GLY A 242 9.87 10.21 -11.42
N ARG A 243 9.10 11.27 -11.70
CA ARG A 243 9.25 12.07 -12.93
C ARG A 243 10.58 12.82 -12.96
N GLN A 244 11.01 13.45 -11.87
CA GLN A 244 12.27 14.19 -11.80
C GLN A 244 13.48 13.31 -12.13
N VAL A 245 13.45 12.04 -11.73
CA VAL A 245 14.51 11.05 -12.03
C VAL A 245 14.28 10.27 -13.33
N GLY A 246 13.32 10.70 -14.16
CA GLY A 246 13.05 10.13 -15.49
C GLY A 246 12.34 8.78 -15.50
N ARG A 247 11.90 8.24 -14.37
CA ARG A 247 11.15 6.96 -14.31
C ARG A 247 9.75 7.08 -14.89
N LEU A 248 9.13 8.25 -14.72
CA LEU A 248 7.74 8.53 -15.06
C LEU A 248 7.62 9.65 -16.11
N ALA A 249 6.90 9.39 -17.18
CA ALA A 249 6.43 10.40 -18.13
C ALA A 249 4.95 10.73 -17.85
N LEU A 250 4.64 12.03 -17.84
CA LEU A 250 3.31 12.57 -17.59
C LEU A 250 2.90 13.47 -18.76
N SER A 251 1.59 13.49 -19.07
CA SER A 251 1.01 14.63 -19.81
C SER A 251 0.97 15.88 -18.92
N ASN A 252 0.88 17.07 -19.52
CA ASN A 252 0.78 18.32 -18.75
C ASN A 252 -0.44 18.34 -17.82
N SER A 253 -1.57 17.79 -18.28
CA SER A 253 -2.78 17.68 -17.48
C SER A 253 -2.56 16.80 -16.25
N VAL A 254 -1.95 15.62 -16.41
CA VAL A 254 -1.65 14.74 -15.28
C VAL A 254 -0.62 15.34 -14.34
N LEU A 255 0.39 16.06 -14.86
CA LEU A 255 1.36 16.77 -14.02
C LEU A 255 0.66 17.76 -13.10
N HIS A 256 -0.22 18.61 -13.63
CA HIS A 256 -0.97 19.58 -12.82
C HIS A 256 -1.90 18.91 -11.81
N GLN A 257 -2.52 17.78 -12.16
CA GLN A 257 -3.33 17.00 -11.21
C GLN A 257 -2.48 16.45 -10.05
N LEU A 258 -1.28 15.92 -10.34
CA LEU A 258 -0.38 15.43 -9.29
C LEU A 258 0.21 16.56 -8.45
N GLU A 259 0.50 17.72 -9.04
CA GLU A 259 0.92 18.92 -8.29
C GLU A 259 -0.17 19.38 -7.33
N ALA A 260 -1.43 19.42 -7.78
CA ALA A 260 -2.57 19.72 -6.91
C ALA A 260 -2.72 18.67 -5.80
N LEU A 261 -2.69 17.38 -6.16
CA LEU A 261 -2.82 16.28 -5.20
C LEU A 261 -1.72 16.32 -4.13
N ALA A 262 -0.48 16.63 -4.51
CA ALA A 262 0.64 16.78 -3.57
C ALA A 262 0.50 17.99 -2.64
N GLN A 263 -0.15 19.06 -3.10
CA GLN A 263 -0.31 20.30 -2.33
C GLN A 263 -1.52 20.27 -1.40
N THR A 264 -2.63 19.69 -1.86
CA THR A 264 -3.93 19.80 -1.19
C THR A 264 -4.57 18.46 -0.84
N GLY A 265 -3.94 17.33 -1.18
CA GLY A 265 -4.50 15.99 -0.99
C GLY A 265 -5.66 15.64 -1.95
N SER A 266 -6.04 16.55 -2.84
CA SER A 266 -7.17 16.38 -3.76
C SER A 266 -6.92 16.99 -5.15
N ILE A 267 -7.67 16.55 -6.16
CA ILE A 267 -7.59 17.03 -7.54
C ILE A 267 -8.84 17.84 -7.87
N PRO A 268 -8.74 19.09 -8.34
CA PRO A 268 -9.91 19.86 -8.76
C PRO A 268 -10.52 19.27 -10.05
N LEU A 269 -11.85 19.21 -10.10
CA LEU A 269 -12.60 18.88 -11.31
C LEU A 269 -12.89 20.16 -12.11
N ASP A 270 -12.46 20.20 -13.37
CA ASP A 270 -12.54 21.40 -14.23
C ASP A 270 -13.88 22.14 -14.12
N HIS A 271 -13.82 23.45 -13.93
CA HIS A 271 -14.97 24.37 -13.88
C HIS A 271 -15.99 24.12 -12.76
N SER A 272 -15.66 23.31 -11.76
CA SER A 272 -16.46 23.11 -10.56
C SER A 272 -15.64 23.43 -9.30
N SER A 273 -16.31 23.70 -8.18
CA SER A 273 -15.68 23.70 -6.85
C SER A 273 -15.40 22.28 -6.34
N ASP A 274 -15.78 21.26 -7.11
CA ASP A 274 -15.68 19.88 -6.69
C ASP A 274 -14.23 19.40 -6.83
N THR A 275 -13.81 18.61 -5.86
CA THR A 275 -12.51 17.96 -5.87
C THR A 275 -12.70 16.45 -5.78
N VAL A 276 -11.69 15.70 -6.20
CA VAL A 276 -11.66 14.25 -6.08
C VAL A 276 -10.35 13.81 -5.46
N VAL A 277 -10.45 12.89 -4.50
CA VAL A 277 -9.30 12.15 -3.97
C VAL A 277 -9.28 10.78 -4.64
N PRO A 278 -8.19 10.40 -5.34
CA PRO A 278 -8.06 9.05 -5.86
C PRO A 278 -8.25 7.99 -4.77
N SER A 279 -8.92 6.88 -5.12
CA SER A 279 -9.12 5.78 -4.16
C SER A 279 -7.78 5.24 -3.66
N PRO A 280 -7.68 4.74 -2.42
CA PRO A 280 -6.45 4.16 -1.88
C PRO A 280 -5.92 3.02 -2.74
N THR A 281 -6.80 2.17 -3.29
CA THR A 281 -6.39 1.09 -4.19
C THR A 281 -5.78 1.62 -5.49
N LEU A 282 -6.26 2.76 -6.01
CA LEU A 282 -5.66 3.40 -7.18
C LEU A 282 -4.30 4.02 -6.84
N LEU A 283 -4.17 4.68 -5.69
CA LEU A 283 -2.90 5.21 -5.22
C LEU A 283 -1.85 4.11 -4.99
N ALA A 284 -2.25 3.01 -4.34
CA ALA A 284 -1.41 1.83 -4.16
C ALA A 284 -0.98 1.21 -5.50
N LEU A 285 -1.88 1.17 -6.49
CA LEU A 285 -1.55 0.75 -7.86
C LEU A 285 -0.48 1.65 -8.47
N LEU A 286 -0.64 2.98 -8.41
CA LEU A 286 0.34 3.91 -8.97
C LEU A 286 1.71 3.81 -8.29
N GLN A 287 1.74 3.66 -6.95
CA GLN A 287 2.98 3.41 -6.21
C GLN A 287 3.63 2.09 -6.61
N ALA A 288 2.87 1.00 -6.70
CA ALA A 288 3.40 -0.31 -7.09
C ALA A 288 4.02 -0.26 -8.49
N LEU A 289 3.35 0.38 -9.45
CA LEU A 289 3.86 0.57 -10.81
C LEU A 289 5.11 1.43 -10.83
N LEU A 290 5.14 2.56 -10.09
CA LEU A 290 6.33 3.39 -10.01
C LEU A 290 7.48 2.61 -9.39
N ARG A 291 7.29 1.97 -8.24
CA ARG A 291 8.32 1.24 -7.50
C ARG A 291 8.87 0.05 -8.29
N GLY A 292 8.03 -0.64 -9.05
CA GLY A 292 8.44 -1.71 -9.98
C GLY A 292 9.18 -1.20 -11.23
N THR A 293 9.22 0.12 -11.46
CA THR A 293 9.87 0.72 -12.62
C THR A 293 11.30 1.16 -12.27
N PRO A 294 12.36 0.59 -12.85
CA PRO A 294 13.72 1.05 -12.60
C PRO A 294 13.99 2.42 -13.25
N PRO A 295 15.02 3.17 -12.79
CA PRO A 295 15.50 4.35 -13.51
C PRO A 295 15.85 4.03 -14.97
N PRO A 296 15.52 4.91 -15.92
CA PRO A 296 15.90 4.71 -17.32
C PRO A 296 17.42 4.73 -17.48
N ALA A 297 17.94 4.03 -18.49
CA ALA A 297 19.28 4.28 -18.99
C ALA A 297 19.36 5.71 -19.55
N ALA A 298 20.53 6.35 -19.43
CA ALA A 298 20.73 7.71 -19.93
C ALA A 298 20.33 7.83 -21.41
N GLY A 299 19.53 8.86 -21.75
CA GLY A 299 19.04 9.10 -23.11
C GLY A 299 17.86 8.23 -23.55
N THR A 300 17.37 7.31 -22.70
CA THR A 300 16.16 6.52 -23.01
C THR A 300 14.90 7.23 -22.50
N ARG A 301 13.76 6.94 -23.12
CA ARG A 301 12.47 7.47 -22.67
C ARG A 301 12.07 6.84 -21.34
N ALA A 302 11.27 7.57 -20.55
CA ALA A 302 10.74 7.06 -19.30
C ALA A 302 10.02 5.71 -19.50
N PRO A 303 10.35 4.67 -18.71
CA PRO A 303 9.77 3.34 -18.83
C PRO A 303 8.32 3.24 -18.34
N PHE A 304 7.83 4.18 -17.53
CA PHE A 304 6.44 4.28 -17.11
C PHE A 304 5.82 5.57 -17.68
N GLY A 305 4.73 5.45 -18.46
CA GLY A 305 3.98 6.56 -19.03
C GLY A 305 2.54 6.59 -18.52
N LEU A 306 2.19 7.61 -17.74
CA LEU A 306 0.85 7.85 -17.21
C LEU A 306 0.12 8.85 -18.11
N MET A 307 -0.94 8.38 -18.78
CA MET A 307 -1.63 9.15 -19.81
C MET A 307 -2.77 10.01 -19.25
N SER A 308 -3.60 9.42 -18.38
CA SER A 308 -4.72 10.11 -17.74
C SER A 308 -4.95 9.57 -16.32
N LEU A 309 -5.43 10.43 -15.42
CA LEU A 309 -5.75 10.08 -14.03
C LEU A 309 -7.20 10.48 -13.70
N VAL A 310 -7.50 11.78 -13.60
CA VAL A 310 -8.87 12.29 -13.40
C VAL A 310 -9.37 12.96 -14.68
N ARG A 311 -10.63 12.73 -15.06
CA ARG A 311 -11.27 13.30 -16.25
C ARG A 311 -12.70 13.73 -15.91
N PRO A 312 -13.15 14.97 -16.20
CA PRO A 312 -14.46 15.50 -15.77
C PRO A 312 -15.70 14.78 -16.34
N ARG A 313 -15.58 13.98 -17.39
CA ARG A 313 -16.72 13.39 -18.14
C ARG A 313 -16.73 11.87 -18.24
N ALA A 314 -15.82 11.17 -17.55
CA ALA A 314 -15.72 9.71 -17.62
C ALA A 314 -15.93 9.08 -16.24
N SER A 315 -16.92 8.18 -16.13
CA SER A 315 -17.51 7.76 -14.84
C SER A 315 -16.54 7.25 -13.78
N TYR A 316 -15.49 6.51 -14.14
CA TYR A 316 -14.50 6.02 -13.16
C TYR A 316 -13.32 6.98 -12.97
N HIS A 317 -12.95 7.76 -14.00
CA HIS A 317 -11.92 8.78 -13.84
C HIS A 317 -12.40 9.97 -13.01
N THR A 318 -13.65 10.40 -13.18
CA THR A 318 -14.25 11.48 -12.36
C THR A 318 -14.25 11.12 -10.88
N ARG A 319 -14.33 9.82 -10.56
CA ARG A 319 -14.34 9.30 -9.19
C ARG A 319 -12.96 8.95 -8.64
N GLY A 320 -11.88 9.20 -9.38
CA GLY A 320 -10.54 8.82 -8.93
C GLY A 320 -10.37 7.30 -8.78
N GLN A 321 -11.05 6.53 -9.63
CA GLN A 321 -11.07 5.06 -9.62
C GLN A 321 -10.50 4.46 -10.91
N ALA A 322 -9.98 5.26 -11.83
CA ALA A 322 -9.39 4.75 -13.06
C ALA A 322 -8.14 5.51 -13.48
N VAL A 323 -7.33 4.84 -14.30
CA VAL A 323 -6.09 5.37 -14.86
C VAL A 323 -5.84 4.81 -16.25
N ASP A 324 -5.27 5.63 -17.13
CA ASP A 324 -4.79 5.19 -18.43
C ASP A 324 -3.25 5.16 -18.44
N ILE A 325 -2.68 4.01 -18.81
CA ILE A 325 -1.23 3.78 -18.89
C ILE A 325 -0.84 3.61 -20.36
N SER A 326 0.05 4.46 -20.86
CA SER A 326 0.47 4.43 -22.29
C SER A 326 1.80 3.69 -22.50
N ARG A 327 2.57 3.48 -21.44
CA ARG A 327 3.86 2.76 -21.49
C ARG A 327 4.17 2.15 -20.13
N PHE A 328 4.73 0.94 -20.13
CA PHE A 328 5.25 0.32 -18.91
C PHE A 328 6.43 -0.61 -19.21
N ALA A 329 7.38 -0.72 -18.28
CA ALA A 329 8.61 -1.52 -18.44
C ALA A 329 9.37 -1.25 -19.75
N GLY A 330 9.33 -0.01 -20.26
CA GLY A 330 9.98 0.36 -21.53
C GLY A 330 9.23 -0.07 -22.80
N HIS A 331 8.04 -0.66 -22.68
CA HIS A 331 7.19 -1.06 -23.78
C HIS A 331 6.01 -0.09 -23.95
N ASP A 332 5.88 0.48 -25.16
CA ASP A 332 4.71 1.27 -25.54
C ASP A 332 3.47 0.38 -25.64
N ILE A 333 2.37 0.83 -25.07
CA ILE A 333 1.07 0.18 -25.17
C ILE A 333 0.38 0.75 -26.40
N ARG A 334 0.74 0.27 -27.59
CA ARG A 334 0.17 0.75 -28.85
C ARG A 334 -0.08 -0.40 -29.80
N MET A 335 -1.23 -0.35 -30.46
CA MET A 335 -1.63 -1.42 -31.37
C MET A 335 -0.93 -1.38 -32.74
N THR A 336 -0.07 -0.38 -32.98
CA THR A 336 0.95 -0.45 -34.04
C THR A 336 2.05 -1.49 -33.74
N ASN A 337 2.18 -1.95 -32.49
CA ASN A 337 3.07 -3.04 -32.10
C ASN A 337 2.42 -3.90 -31.00
N PRO A 338 1.49 -4.80 -31.37
CA PRO A 338 0.70 -5.59 -30.42
C PRO A 338 1.56 -6.44 -29.48
N ALA A 339 2.67 -6.98 -29.97
CA ALA A 339 3.60 -7.76 -29.15
C ALA A 339 4.19 -6.95 -27.99
N ARG A 340 4.62 -5.70 -28.23
CA ARG A 340 5.10 -4.80 -27.17
C ARG A 340 3.97 -4.39 -26.23
N ALA A 341 2.78 -4.12 -26.75
CA ALA A 341 1.62 -3.81 -25.93
C ALA A 341 1.28 -4.97 -24.97
N LEU A 342 1.30 -6.22 -25.44
CA LEU A 342 1.12 -7.40 -24.60
C LEU A 342 2.17 -7.49 -23.49
N GLN A 343 3.45 -7.29 -23.79
CA GLN A 343 4.53 -7.31 -22.78
C GLN A 343 4.32 -6.24 -21.70
N ALA A 344 3.93 -5.03 -22.09
CA ALA A 344 3.60 -3.97 -21.13
C ALA A 344 2.41 -4.34 -20.24
N VAL A 345 1.34 -4.89 -20.81
CA VAL A 345 0.13 -5.31 -20.07
C VAL A 345 0.46 -6.43 -19.08
N LEU A 346 1.23 -7.44 -19.49
CA LEU A 346 1.66 -8.53 -18.61
C LEU A 346 2.48 -7.99 -17.43
N ALA A 347 3.44 -7.09 -17.70
CA ALA A 347 4.27 -6.48 -16.66
C ALA A 347 3.45 -5.64 -15.66
N ILE A 348 2.38 -4.96 -16.12
CA ILE A 348 1.45 -4.25 -15.24
C ILE A 348 0.66 -5.22 -14.38
N ILE A 349 0.09 -6.29 -14.97
CA ILE A 349 -0.67 -7.32 -14.23
C ILE A 349 0.20 -7.95 -13.13
N ASP A 350 1.48 -8.17 -13.42
CA ASP A 350 2.43 -8.74 -12.47
C ASP A 350 2.70 -7.86 -11.25
N LEU A 351 2.42 -6.56 -11.34
CA LEU A 351 2.61 -5.58 -10.27
C LEU A 351 1.32 -5.06 -9.65
N LEU A 352 0.15 -5.55 -10.08
CA LEU A 352 -1.11 -5.15 -9.44
C LEU A 352 -1.06 -5.50 -7.94
N PRO A 353 -1.27 -4.51 -7.04
CA PRO A 353 -1.39 -4.77 -5.62
C PRO A 353 -2.72 -5.47 -5.31
N ALA A 354 -2.92 -5.86 -4.04
CA ALA A 354 -4.20 -6.42 -3.62
C ALA A 354 -5.34 -5.42 -3.90
N GLY A 355 -6.44 -5.92 -4.45
CA GLY A 355 -7.55 -5.08 -4.91
C GLY A 355 -8.42 -5.80 -5.93
N CYS A 356 -9.49 -5.14 -6.40
CA CYS A 356 -10.32 -5.65 -7.48
C CYS A 356 -10.28 -4.70 -8.67
N TYR A 357 -10.06 -5.25 -9.86
CA TYR A 357 -9.76 -4.49 -11.05
C TYR A 357 -10.63 -4.90 -12.23
N ALA A 358 -10.99 -3.95 -13.08
CA ALA A 358 -11.40 -4.22 -14.45
C ALA A 358 -10.37 -3.61 -15.41
N LEU A 359 -10.01 -4.33 -16.46
CA LEU A 359 -8.96 -3.89 -17.39
C LEU A 359 -9.55 -3.65 -18.79
N GLY A 360 -9.46 -2.41 -19.25
CA GLY A 360 -9.70 -2.02 -20.63
C GLY A 360 -8.45 -2.26 -21.45
N LEU A 361 -8.43 -3.35 -22.20
CA LEU A 361 -7.28 -3.78 -23.00
C LEU A 361 -7.15 -2.94 -24.28
N PRO A 362 -5.92 -2.78 -24.78
CA PRO A 362 -5.71 -2.24 -26.11
C PRO A 362 -6.47 -3.09 -27.14
N ARG A 363 -7.20 -2.45 -28.04
CA ARG A 363 -8.02 -3.14 -29.04
C ARG A 363 -7.43 -3.00 -30.45
N PRO A 364 -7.66 -3.96 -31.36
CA PRO A 364 -7.22 -3.81 -32.74
C PRO A 364 -7.85 -2.58 -33.43
N VAL A 365 -7.18 -2.12 -34.47
CA VAL A 365 -7.71 -1.10 -35.38
C VAL A 365 -8.91 -1.63 -36.14
N ARG A 366 -9.90 -0.77 -36.38
CA ARG A 366 -11.07 -1.14 -37.19
C ARG A 366 -10.81 -0.90 -38.68
N ALA A 367 -11.20 -1.89 -39.48
CA ALA A 367 -11.11 -1.83 -40.94
C ALA A 367 -12.41 -1.35 -41.60
N ASP A 368 -13.54 -1.40 -40.90
CA ASP A 368 -14.81 -0.90 -41.43
C ASP A 368 -14.82 0.64 -41.52
N ALA A 369 -15.51 1.18 -42.51
CA ALA A 369 -15.53 2.62 -42.81
C ALA A 369 -15.93 3.51 -41.61
N ASP A 370 -16.93 3.09 -40.84
CA ASP A 370 -17.40 3.82 -39.66
C ASP A 370 -16.39 3.74 -38.53
N GLY A 371 -15.81 2.57 -38.33
CA GLY A 371 -14.77 2.33 -37.36
C GLY A 371 -13.51 3.14 -37.64
N ALA A 372 -13.06 3.16 -38.90
CA ALA A 372 -11.94 3.95 -39.37
C ALA A 372 -12.18 5.46 -39.20
N ARG A 373 -13.38 5.97 -39.53
CA ARG A 373 -13.74 7.37 -39.27
C ARG A 373 -13.61 7.74 -37.80
N ARG A 374 -14.16 6.92 -36.91
CA ARG A 374 -14.11 7.14 -35.46
C ARG A 374 -12.70 7.04 -34.90
N ASP A 375 -11.96 6.02 -35.32
CA ASP A 375 -10.58 5.80 -34.87
C ASP A 375 -9.67 6.92 -35.37
N HIS A 376 -9.84 7.39 -36.61
CA HIS A 376 -9.12 8.55 -37.13
C HIS A 376 -9.47 9.84 -36.38
N ALA A 377 -10.75 10.08 -36.08
CA ALA A 377 -11.17 11.26 -35.33
C ALA A 377 -10.60 11.30 -33.91
N ARG A 378 -10.53 10.14 -33.23
CA ARG A 378 -10.05 10.05 -31.84
C ARG A 378 -8.53 9.87 -31.74
N TYR A 379 -7.93 9.14 -32.68
CA TYR A 379 -6.54 8.68 -32.64
C TYR A 379 -5.73 9.08 -33.88
N GLY A 380 -6.10 10.16 -34.57
CA GLY A 380 -5.42 10.62 -35.79
C GLY A 380 -3.91 10.80 -35.63
N TYR A 381 -3.45 11.13 -34.41
CA TYR A 381 -2.03 11.25 -34.05
C TYR A 381 -1.23 9.94 -34.15
N LEU A 382 -1.88 8.79 -34.20
CA LEU A 382 -1.21 7.50 -34.39
C LEU A 382 -0.82 7.25 -35.86
N ASN A 383 -1.27 8.09 -36.81
CA ASN A 383 -1.01 7.96 -38.24
C ASN A 383 -1.38 6.59 -38.82
N LEU A 384 -2.41 5.94 -38.28
CA LEU A 384 -2.89 4.62 -38.70
C LEU A 384 -3.65 4.65 -40.02
N TYR A 385 -4.31 5.78 -40.31
CA TYR A 385 -5.20 5.94 -41.46
C TYR A 385 -4.63 6.93 -42.47
N GLN A 386 -4.88 6.70 -43.75
CA GLN A 386 -4.69 7.70 -44.79
C GLN A 386 -5.86 8.69 -44.75
N PRO A 387 -5.62 10.00 -44.94
CA PRO A 387 -6.68 10.97 -45.09
C PRO A 387 -7.61 10.59 -46.26
N GLY A 388 -8.92 10.57 -46.02
CA GLY A 388 -9.94 10.18 -47.00
C GLY A 388 -11.35 10.30 -46.42
N ASN A 389 -12.37 10.07 -47.25
CA ASN A 389 -13.76 10.00 -46.78
C ASN A 389 -14.44 8.72 -47.31
N PRO A 390 -14.46 7.61 -46.54
CA PRO A 390 -13.89 7.46 -45.19
C PRO A 390 -12.35 7.37 -45.21
N PRO A 391 -11.66 7.65 -44.08
CA PRO A 391 -10.25 7.31 -43.92
C PRO A 391 -10.04 5.81 -44.13
N THR A 392 -8.96 5.43 -44.81
CA THR A 392 -8.60 4.03 -45.04
C THR A 392 -7.40 3.65 -44.19
N LEU A 393 -7.36 2.42 -43.68
CA LEU A 393 -6.20 1.94 -42.94
C LEU A 393 -4.99 1.90 -43.88
N ARG A 394 -3.82 2.33 -43.40
CA ARG A 394 -2.62 2.29 -44.25
C ARG A 394 -2.21 0.83 -44.54
N PRO A 395 -1.65 0.51 -45.72
CA PRO A 395 -1.30 -0.86 -46.11
C PRO A 395 -0.44 -1.61 -45.08
N GLU A 396 0.51 -0.92 -44.43
CA GLU A 396 1.36 -1.50 -43.40
C GLU A 396 0.60 -1.98 -42.14
N TYR A 397 -0.65 -1.56 -41.96
CA TYR A 397 -1.50 -1.90 -40.83
C TYR A 397 -2.69 -2.80 -41.19
N GLU A 398 -2.94 -3.06 -42.47
CA GLU A 398 -4.06 -3.90 -42.94
C GLU A 398 -4.05 -5.31 -42.34
N ASN A 399 -2.87 -5.83 -41.98
CA ASN A 399 -2.70 -7.15 -41.37
C ASN A 399 -2.75 -7.16 -39.83
N LEU A 400 -2.78 -6.00 -39.16
CA LEU A 400 -2.86 -5.93 -37.69
C LEU A 400 -4.09 -6.63 -37.09
N PRO A 401 -5.30 -6.57 -37.69
CA PRO A 401 -6.47 -7.26 -37.14
C PRO A 401 -6.30 -8.78 -37.03
N ALA A 402 -5.52 -9.40 -37.92
CA ALA A 402 -5.23 -10.84 -37.88
C ALA A 402 -4.21 -11.23 -36.79
N ALA A 403 -3.42 -10.27 -36.31
CA ALA A 403 -2.42 -10.43 -35.25
C ALA A 403 -2.92 -9.93 -33.88
N ASN A 404 -4.24 -10.01 -33.63
CA ASN A 404 -4.83 -9.50 -32.40
C ASN A 404 -4.46 -10.37 -31.19
N VAL A 405 -3.59 -9.83 -30.34
CA VAL A 405 -3.14 -10.46 -29.08
C VAL A 405 -4.08 -10.18 -27.90
N PHE A 406 -5.17 -9.44 -28.10
CA PHE A 406 -6.14 -9.07 -27.07
C PHE A 406 -7.58 -9.45 -27.50
N LEU A 407 -8.58 -8.83 -26.88
CA LEU A 407 -9.99 -9.09 -27.17
C LEU A 407 -10.36 -8.63 -28.60
N PRO A 408 -11.18 -9.39 -29.32
CA PRO A 408 -11.72 -8.97 -30.60
C PRO A 408 -12.71 -7.81 -30.42
N VAL A 409 -12.86 -7.00 -31.47
CA VAL A 409 -13.89 -5.96 -31.56
C VAL A 409 -14.60 -6.14 -32.89
N ASN A 410 -15.83 -6.64 -32.84
CA ASN A 410 -16.65 -6.90 -34.02
C ASN A 410 -17.62 -5.73 -34.28
N SER A 411 -17.99 -5.00 -33.22
CA SER A 411 -18.90 -3.86 -33.30
C SER A 411 -18.48 -2.73 -32.36
N GLN A 412 -19.08 -1.55 -32.54
CA GLN A 412 -18.90 -0.44 -31.59
C GLN A 412 -19.49 -0.75 -30.20
N ALA A 413 -20.50 -1.63 -30.12
CA ALA A 413 -21.12 -2.01 -28.86
C ALA A 413 -20.23 -2.93 -28.02
N ASP A 414 -19.19 -3.50 -28.62
CA ASP A 414 -18.24 -4.37 -27.92
C ASP A 414 -17.22 -3.53 -27.13
N ILE A 415 -17.01 -2.26 -27.50
CA ILE A 415 -16.06 -1.35 -26.84
C ILE A 415 -16.62 -0.96 -25.47
N ASP A 416 -15.74 -0.93 -24.47
CA ASP A 416 -16.05 -0.64 -23.06
C ASP A 416 -16.96 -1.70 -22.38
N VAL A 417 -17.16 -2.85 -23.04
CA VAL A 417 -18.03 -3.92 -22.55
C VAL A 417 -17.26 -5.23 -22.45
N SER A 418 -17.36 -5.91 -21.31
CA SER A 418 -16.83 -7.27 -21.16
C SER A 418 -17.65 -8.23 -22.02
N PRO A 419 -17.01 -9.00 -22.93
CA PRO A 419 -17.72 -9.90 -23.84
C PRO A 419 -18.46 -11.03 -23.09
N SER A 420 -18.05 -11.34 -21.86
CA SER A 420 -18.72 -12.31 -21.00
C SER A 420 -19.64 -11.71 -19.93
N HIS A 421 -19.83 -10.39 -19.94
CA HIS A 421 -20.58 -9.64 -18.93
C HIS A 421 -19.99 -9.79 -17.50
N GLY A 422 -18.68 -9.69 -17.37
CA GLY A 422 -18.03 -9.58 -16.06
C GLY A 422 -17.32 -10.84 -15.56
N ASN A 423 -16.94 -11.77 -16.46
CA ASN A 423 -16.27 -13.02 -16.09
C ASN A 423 -14.89 -13.15 -16.73
N ILE A 424 -13.84 -12.86 -15.94
CA ILE A 424 -12.44 -12.95 -16.39
C ILE A 424 -12.05 -14.26 -17.08
N ALA A 425 -12.54 -15.42 -16.62
CA ALA A 425 -12.15 -16.70 -17.22
C ALA A 425 -12.72 -16.84 -18.63
N ARG A 426 -13.98 -16.42 -18.82
CA ARG A 426 -14.66 -16.39 -20.13
C ARG A 426 -14.12 -15.30 -21.02
N ASP A 427 -13.81 -14.11 -20.49
CA ASP A 427 -13.20 -13.03 -21.27
C ASP A 427 -11.87 -13.49 -21.90
N LEU A 428 -11.05 -14.23 -21.15
CA LEU A 428 -9.81 -14.81 -21.67
C LEU A 428 -10.06 -15.83 -22.80
N ASP A 429 -11.20 -16.56 -22.78
CA ASP A 429 -11.57 -17.50 -23.85
C ASP A 429 -11.81 -16.79 -25.20
N PHE A 430 -12.15 -15.50 -25.20
CA PHE A 430 -12.36 -14.71 -26.43
C PHE A 430 -11.05 -14.27 -27.11
N ILE A 431 -9.90 -14.41 -26.47
CA ILE A 431 -8.60 -14.08 -27.08
C ILE A 431 -8.20 -15.20 -28.04
N VAL A 432 -8.13 -14.86 -29.33
CA VAL A 432 -7.88 -15.84 -30.42
C VAL A 432 -6.41 -16.27 -30.49
N ASP A 433 -5.47 -15.36 -30.19
CA ASP A 433 -4.05 -15.72 -30.13
C ASP A 433 -3.77 -16.61 -28.91
N ALA A 434 -3.49 -17.89 -29.17
CA ALA A 434 -3.30 -18.91 -28.13
C ALA A 434 -2.10 -18.60 -27.20
N THR A 435 -1.06 -17.94 -27.72
CA THR A 435 0.12 -17.58 -26.92
C THR A 435 -0.22 -16.45 -25.96
N ALA A 436 -0.84 -15.38 -26.46
CA ALA A 436 -1.28 -14.25 -25.65
C ALA A 436 -2.31 -14.67 -24.60
N GLN A 437 -3.27 -15.52 -24.99
CA GLN A 437 -4.26 -16.10 -24.08
C GLN A 437 -3.58 -16.86 -22.93
N SER A 438 -2.62 -17.74 -23.23
CA SER A 438 -1.89 -18.53 -22.22
C SER A 438 -1.08 -17.63 -21.26
N LEU A 439 -0.39 -16.64 -21.79
CA LEU A 439 0.38 -15.67 -21.00
C LEU A 439 -0.53 -14.85 -20.08
N LEU A 440 -1.65 -14.33 -20.59
CA LEU A 440 -2.60 -13.56 -19.79
C LEU A 440 -3.28 -14.41 -18.72
N ARG A 441 -3.64 -15.67 -19.00
CA ARG A 441 -4.15 -16.60 -17.96
C ARG A 441 -3.14 -16.78 -16.84
N THR A 442 -1.87 -16.96 -17.18
CA THR A 442 -0.78 -17.12 -16.21
C THR A 442 -0.63 -15.86 -15.36
N ALA A 443 -0.56 -14.69 -15.99
CA ALA A 443 -0.44 -13.40 -15.29
C ALA A 443 -1.63 -13.13 -14.37
N VAL A 444 -2.87 -13.38 -14.83
CA VAL A 444 -4.10 -13.24 -14.03
C VAL A 444 -4.11 -14.21 -12.84
N ALA A 445 -3.70 -15.46 -13.04
CA ALA A 445 -3.61 -16.44 -11.96
C ALA A 445 -2.58 -16.02 -10.90
N ASN A 446 -1.42 -15.53 -11.32
CA ASN A 446 -0.37 -15.02 -10.43
C ASN A 446 -0.85 -13.77 -9.67
N ALA A 447 -1.55 -12.84 -10.34
CA ALA A 447 -2.17 -11.68 -9.71
C ALA A 447 -3.15 -12.09 -8.61
N ARG A 448 -4.01 -13.07 -8.89
CA ARG A 448 -4.97 -13.61 -7.92
C ARG A 448 -4.28 -14.17 -6.68
N GLN A 449 -3.15 -14.87 -6.84
CA GLN A 449 -2.36 -15.38 -5.70
C GLN A 449 -1.78 -14.26 -4.83
N ARG A 450 -1.54 -13.08 -5.39
CA ARG A 450 -1.09 -11.87 -4.66
C ARG A 450 -2.25 -11.03 -4.09
N GLY A 451 -3.50 -11.49 -4.23
CA GLY A 451 -4.68 -10.75 -3.78
C GLY A 451 -5.22 -9.73 -4.79
N ALA A 452 -4.63 -9.61 -5.98
CA ALA A 452 -5.12 -8.78 -7.07
C ALA A 452 -6.16 -9.55 -7.90
N ARG A 453 -7.44 -9.18 -7.78
CA ARG A 453 -8.57 -9.86 -8.43
C ARG A 453 -9.04 -9.07 -9.65
N ILE A 454 -8.58 -9.48 -10.83
CA ILE A 454 -9.12 -8.95 -12.08
C ILE A 454 -10.50 -9.59 -12.30
N LYS A 455 -11.56 -8.78 -12.27
CA LYS A 455 -12.96 -9.22 -12.38
C LYS A 455 -13.32 -9.54 -13.82
N TYR A 456 -12.92 -8.68 -14.75
CA TYR A 456 -13.21 -8.81 -16.18
C TYR A 456 -12.27 -7.97 -17.04
N LEU A 457 -12.28 -8.27 -18.33
CA LEU A 457 -11.54 -7.57 -19.39
C LEU A 457 -12.55 -7.01 -20.40
N PHE A 458 -12.21 -5.90 -21.04
CA PHE A 458 -12.99 -5.34 -22.14
C PHE A 458 -12.06 -4.64 -23.15
N PRO A 459 -12.43 -4.54 -24.43
CA PRO A 459 -11.66 -3.74 -25.38
C PRO A 459 -11.96 -2.25 -25.19
N ASP A 460 -10.93 -1.40 -25.17
CA ASP A 460 -11.10 0.04 -24.93
C ASP A 460 -10.47 0.88 -26.06
N ALA A 461 -9.13 1.02 -26.03
CA ALA A 461 -8.43 2.03 -26.83
C ALA A 461 -7.29 1.46 -27.69
N LEU A 462 -6.72 2.28 -28.58
CA LEU A 462 -5.63 1.85 -29.47
C LEU A 462 -4.21 2.01 -28.86
N ASP A 463 -4.08 2.80 -27.79
CA ASP A 463 -2.79 3.35 -27.38
C ASP A 463 -2.56 3.44 -25.86
N HIS A 464 -3.37 2.74 -25.08
CA HIS A 464 -3.19 2.61 -23.65
C HIS A 464 -3.88 1.37 -23.09
N LEU A 465 -3.48 0.99 -21.88
CA LEU A 465 -4.21 0.11 -21.00
C LEU A 465 -5.00 0.99 -20.03
N HIS A 466 -6.30 0.74 -19.95
CA HIS A 466 -7.17 1.36 -18.97
C HIS A 466 -7.35 0.43 -17.77
N ILE A 467 -7.20 0.95 -16.57
CA ILE A 467 -7.33 0.17 -15.33
C ILE A 467 -8.36 0.85 -14.45
N GLN A 468 -9.41 0.12 -14.09
CA GLN A 468 -10.44 0.56 -13.15
C GLN A 468 -10.30 -0.21 -11.85
N VAL A 469 -10.30 0.51 -10.73
CA VAL A 469 -10.58 -0.05 -9.42
C VAL A 469 -12.09 -0.25 -9.31
N VAL A 470 -12.49 -1.48 -9.01
CA VAL A 470 -13.90 -1.87 -8.88
C VAL A 470 -14.15 -2.53 -7.53
N ALA A 471 -15.42 -2.67 -7.16
CA ALA A 471 -15.77 -3.40 -5.94
C ALA A 471 -15.27 -4.85 -6.00
N CYS A 472 -14.69 -5.30 -4.89
CA CYS A 472 -14.54 -6.72 -4.61
C CYS A 472 -15.89 -7.31 -4.21
#